data_AF-A0A2V7N1M0-F1
#
_entry.id   AF-A0A2V7N1M0-F1
#
_cell.length_a   1.000
_cell.length_b   1.000
_cell.length_c   1.000
_cell.angle_alpha   90.00
_cell.angle_beta   90.00
_cell.angle_gamma   90.00
#
_symmetry.space_group_name_H-M   'P 1'
#
loop_
_entity.id
_entity.type
_entity.pdbx_description
1 polymer ?
#
loop_
_entity_poly.entity_id
_entity_poly.type
_entity_poly.pdbx_seq_one_letter_code
_entity_poly.pdbx_strand_id
1 'polypeptide(L)'
;MPTYILLSNLTDDGAKSLKTNPKRLQEVNKEIEKYGAKVTAQYAVLGPYDFVSVVDCPDNETIARVSVELASRGSIRLLTLAATPVANFIRTLKTKD
;
A
#
# COMPACT_ATOMS: atom_id res chain seq x y z
N MET A 1 -6.54 13.89 -3.02
CA MET A 1 -5.69 12.84 -3.61
C MET A 1 -6.42 11.52 -3.46
N PRO A 2 -6.48 10.68 -4.50
CA PRO A 2 -6.97 9.31 -4.37
C PRO A 2 -6.23 8.51 -3.31
N THR A 3 -6.96 7.62 -2.64
CA THR A 3 -6.42 6.73 -1.61
C THR A 3 -6.36 5.30 -2.15
N TYR A 4 -5.29 4.60 -1.80
CA TYR A 4 -5.04 3.22 -2.18
C TYR A 4 -4.71 2.40 -0.94
N ILE A 5 -5.12 1.13 -0.98
CA ILE A 5 -4.78 0.16 0.06
C ILE A 5 -3.86 -0.88 -0.57
N LEU A 6 -2.69 -1.03 0.01
CA LEU A 6 -1.71 -2.04 -0.38
C LEU A 6 -1.72 -3.11 0.70
N LEU A 7 -2.15 -4.30 0.32
CA LEU A 7 -2.11 -5.51 1.16
C LEU A 7 -0.89 -6.32 0.72
N SER A 8 -0.02 -6.68 1.66
CA SER A 8 1.19 -7.41 1.32
C SER A 8 1.46 -8.61 2.21
N ASN A 9 2.04 -9.63 1.59
CA ASN A 9 2.62 -10.78 2.25
C ASN A 9 4.13 -10.80 2.01
N LEU A 10 4.88 -11.19 3.03
CA LEU A 10 6.30 -11.45 2.92
C LEU A 10 6.53 -12.75 2.15
N THR A 11 7.59 -12.76 1.35
CA THR A 11 8.17 -14.03 0.88
C THR A 11 9.04 -14.64 1.98
N ASP A 12 9.49 -15.88 1.81
CA ASP A 12 10.39 -16.53 2.78
C ASP A 12 11.65 -15.69 3.04
N ASP A 13 12.22 -15.10 1.99
CA ASP A 13 13.39 -14.23 2.10
C ASP A 13 13.04 -12.86 2.69
N GLY A 14 11.85 -12.33 2.34
CA GLY A 14 11.31 -11.13 2.95
C GLY A 14 11.16 -11.25 4.46
N ALA A 15 10.63 -12.37 4.94
CA ALA A 15 10.42 -12.63 6.36
C ALA A 15 11.75 -12.75 7.13
N LYS A 16 12.74 -13.45 6.57
CA LYS A 16 14.09 -13.52 7.14
C LYS A 16 14.74 -12.14 7.21
N SER A 17 14.66 -11.37 6.13
CA SER A 17 15.21 -10.02 6.03
C SER A 17 14.56 -9.05 7.00
N LEU A 18 13.23 -9.12 7.15
CA LEU A 18 12.51 -8.28 8.11
C LEU A 18 12.92 -8.59 9.55
N LYS A 19 13.11 -9.86 9.90
CA LYS A 19 13.55 -10.28 11.23
C LYS A 19 14.94 -9.74 11.58
N THR A 20 15.85 -9.69 10.60
CA THR A 20 17.21 -9.17 10.81
C THR A 20 17.31 -7.65 10.72
N ASN A 21 16.48 -7.02 9.88
CA ASN A 21 16.41 -5.56 9.73
C ASN A 21 14.97 -5.01 9.74
N PRO A 22 14.35 -4.87 10.93
CA PRO A 22 12.98 -4.36 11.05
C PRO A 22 12.80 -2.92 10.54
N LYS A 23 13.87 -2.12 10.56
CA LYS A 23 13.85 -0.71 10.10
C LYS A 23 13.56 -0.58 8.61
N ARG A 24 13.71 -1.66 7.83
CA ARG A 24 13.45 -1.67 6.39
C ARG A 24 12.03 -1.22 6.04
N LEU A 25 11.03 -1.49 6.89
CA LEU A 25 9.66 -1.02 6.67
C LEU A 25 9.56 0.51 6.56
N GLN A 26 10.29 1.25 7.41
CA GLN A 26 10.28 2.70 7.41
C GLN A 26 11.04 3.27 6.20
N GLU A 27 12.09 2.59 5.74
CA GLU A 27 12.84 2.98 4.55
C GLU A 27 12.00 2.86 3.29
N VAL A 28 11.23 1.77 3.17
CA VAL A 28 10.30 1.57 2.05
C VAL A 28 9.29 2.72 1.97
N ASN A 29 8.76 3.17 3.11
CA ASN A 29 7.82 4.30 3.14
C ASN A 29 8.44 5.59 2.57
N LYS A 30 9.72 5.88 2.87
CA LYS A 30 10.45 7.03 2.31
C LYS A 30 10.75 6.88 0.83
N GLU A 31 10.94 5.65 0.36
CA GLU A 31 11.18 5.39 -1.05
C GLU A 31 9.92 5.61 -1.87
N ILE A 32 8.75 5.21 -1.38
CA ILE A 32 7.50 5.43 -2.12
C ILE A 32 7.15 6.92 -2.28
N GLU A 33 7.56 7.76 -1.31
CA GLU A 33 7.43 9.22 -1.39
C GLU A 33 8.16 9.81 -2.61
N LYS A 34 9.28 9.22 -3.03
CA LYS A 34 10.01 9.64 -4.24
C LYS A 34 9.23 9.40 -5.53
N TYR A 35 8.26 8.50 -5.51
CA TYR A 35 7.38 8.21 -6.64
C TYR A 35 6.05 8.98 -6.57
N GLY A 36 5.93 9.97 -5.68
CA GLY A 36 4.70 10.76 -5.55
C GLY A 36 3.60 10.08 -4.72
N ALA A 37 3.94 9.02 -3.99
CA ALA A 37 3.03 8.26 -3.14
C ALA A 37 3.34 8.50 -1.66
N LYS A 38 2.34 8.79 -0.84
CA LYS A 38 2.52 9.05 0.59
C LYS A 38 1.86 7.97 1.43
N VAL A 39 2.62 7.27 2.28
CA VAL A 39 2.02 6.38 3.28
C VAL A 39 1.33 7.23 4.36
N THR A 40 0.02 7.08 4.51
CA THR A 40 -0.76 7.77 5.54
C THR A 40 -0.95 6.91 6.78
N ALA A 41 -0.98 5.59 6.61
CA ALA A 41 -1.00 4.62 7.70
C ALA A 41 -0.39 3.29 7.27
N GLN A 42 0.19 2.56 8.22
CA GLN A 42 0.73 1.22 7.97
C GLN A 42 0.58 0.37 9.23
N TYR A 43 0.15 -0.87 9.05
CA TYR A 43 -0.11 -1.81 10.13
C TYR A 43 0.48 -3.17 9.78
N ALA A 44 1.15 -3.80 10.74
CA ALA A 44 1.35 -5.25 10.72
C ALA A 44 0.06 -5.89 11.24
N VAL A 45 -0.47 -6.89 10.54
CA VAL A 45 -1.76 -7.49 10.88
C VAL A 45 -1.63 -9.01 11.01
N LEU A 46 -2.56 -9.61 11.75
CA LEU A 46 -2.61 -11.05 11.98
C LEU A 46 -3.80 -11.62 11.22
N GLY A 47 -3.57 -11.95 9.95
CA GLY A 47 -4.62 -12.43 9.06
C GLY A 47 -4.04 -12.96 7.74
N PRO A 48 -4.80 -12.94 6.65
CA PRO A 48 -4.31 -13.44 5.35
C PRO A 48 -3.16 -12.58 4.77
N TYR A 49 -2.97 -11.36 5.28
CA TYR A 49 -1.90 -10.45 4.89
C TYR A 49 -0.99 -10.18 6.07
N ASP A 50 0.29 -9.88 5.80
CA ASP A 50 1.25 -9.50 6.85
C ASP A 50 1.19 -8.00 7.13
N PHE A 51 0.93 -7.19 6.09
CA PHE A 51 0.80 -5.74 6.23
C PHE A 51 -0.39 -5.15 5.48
N VAL A 52 -0.91 -4.07 6.05
CA VAL A 52 -1.87 -3.15 5.43
C VAL A 52 -1.23 -1.77 5.38
N SER A 53 -1.06 -1.20 4.20
CA SER A 53 -0.58 0.17 4.01
C SER A 53 -1.65 1.01 3.31
N VAL A 54 -1.97 2.16 3.88
CA VAL A 54 -2.85 3.17 3.28
C VAL A 54 -1.96 4.22 2.66
N VAL A 55 -2.16 4.49 1.37
CA VAL A 55 -1.28 5.32 0.55
C VAL A 55 -2.11 6.33 -0.24
N ASP A 56 -1.72 7.60 -0.19
CA ASP A 56 -2.28 8.63 -1.07
C ASP A 56 -1.35 8.82 -2.28
N CYS A 57 -1.91 8.76 -3.49
CA CYS A 57 -1.21 8.99 -4.76
C CYS A 57 -2.05 9.93 -5.65
N PRO A 58 -1.45 10.60 -6.65
CA PRO A 58 -2.20 11.45 -7.58
C PRO A 58 -3.18 10.67 -8.47
N ASP A 59 -2.80 9.47 -8.92
CA ASP A 59 -3.54 8.69 -9.92
C ASP A 59 -3.21 7.17 -9.86
N ASN A 60 -3.89 6.39 -10.71
CA ASN A 60 -3.75 4.93 -10.78
C ASN A 60 -2.41 4.52 -11.40
N GLU A 61 -1.91 5.28 -12.36
CA GLU A 61 -0.64 5.03 -13.03
C GLU A 61 0.53 5.10 -12.04
N THR A 62 0.49 6.08 -11.13
CA THR A 62 1.50 6.28 -10.10
C THR A 62 1.55 5.11 -9.13
N ILE A 63 0.39 4.65 -8.62
CA ILE A 63 0.37 3.52 -7.69
C ILE A 63 0.70 2.19 -8.38
N ALA A 64 0.33 2.03 -9.66
CA ALA A 64 0.71 0.85 -10.43
C ALA A 64 2.24 0.74 -10.55
N ARG A 65 2.92 1.85 -10.85
CA ARG A 65 4.39 1.91 -10.87
C ARG A 65 5.00 1.57 -9.51
N VAL A 66 4.48 2.16 -8.42
CA VAL A 66 4.93 1.84 -7.05
C VAL A 66 4.74 0.36 -6.74
N SER A 67 3.60 -0.23 -7.12
CA SER A 67 3.30 -1.64 -6.87
C SER A 67 4.32 -2.56 -7.54
N VAL A 68 4.67 -2.29 -8.80
CA VAL A 68 5.69 -3.05 -9.53
C VAL A 68 7.08 -2.87 -8.91
N GLU A 69 7.45 -1.64 -8.57
CA GLU A 69 8.76 -1.34 -7.96
C GLU A 69 8.95 -2.02 -6.59
N LEU A 70 7.87 -2.12 -5.81
CA LEU A 70 7.90 -2.82 -4.53
C LEU A 70 7.94 -4.35 -4.72
N ALA A 71 7.16 -4.88 -5.65
CA ALA A 71 7.12 -6.32 -5.94
C ALA A 71 8.41 -6.84 -6.60
N SER A 72 9.07 -6.04 -7.45
CA SER A 72 10.29 -6.42 -8.17
C SER A 72 11.46 -6.79 -7.26
N ARG A 73 11.46 -6.27 -6.02
CA ARG A 73 12.46 -6.55 -4.99
C ARG A 73 12.40 -7.98 -4.45
N GLY A 74 11.31 -8.70 -4.72
CA GLY A 74 11.13 -10.08 -4.32
C GLY A 74 10.87 -10.32 -2.83
N SER A 75 10.93 -9.28 -1.98
CA SER A 75 10.69 -9.41 -0.54
C SER A 75 9.21 -9.51 -0.17
N ILE A 76 8.31 -9.11 -1.07
CA ILE A 76 6.86 -9.14 -0.84
C ILE A 76 6.08 -9.57 -2.07
N ARG A 77 4.85 -10.02 -1.82
CA ARG A 77 3.75 -10.13 -2.78
C ARG A 77 2.70 -9.10 -2.39
N LEU A 78 2.08 -8.47 -3.38
CA LEU A 78 1.29 -7.26 -3.15
C LEU A 78 -0.04 -7.32 -3.91
N LEU A 79 -1.11 -6.90 -3.24
CA LEU A 79 -2.42 -6.63 -3.81
C LEU A 79 -2.75 -5.16 -3.60
N THR A 80 -2.93 -4.42 -4.70
CA THR A 80 -3.22 -2.99 -4.69
C THR A 80 -4.69 -2.75 -4.96
N LEU A 81 -5.35 -1.98 -4.11
CA LEU A 81 -6.77 -1.65 -4.20
C LEU A 81 -6.93 -0.14 -4.30
N ALA A 82 -7.62 0.33 -5.34
CA ALA A 82 -8.15 1.70 -5.37
C ALA A 82 -9.28 1.81 -4.35
N ALA A 83 -9.15 2.74 -3.40
CA ALA A 83 -10.09 2.89 -2.30
C ALA A 83 -10.93 4.16 -2.47
N THR A 84 -12.25 4.00 -2.41
CA THR A 84 -13.18 5.13 -2.31
C THR A 84 -13.56 5.31 -0.85
N PRO A 85 -13.31 6.49 -0.24
CA PRO A 85 -13.79 6.76 1.11
C PRO A 85 -15.30 6.54 1.20
N VAL A 86 -15.76 5.93 2.29
CA VAL A 86 -17.18 5.58 2.47
C VAL A 86 -18.10 6.79 2.29
N ALA A 87 -17.70 7.96 2.77
CA ALA A 87 -18.46 9.20 2.58
C ALA A 87 -18.68 9.56 1.09
N ASN A 88 -17.66 9.36 0.25
CA ASN A 88 -17.75 9.59 -1.19
C ASN A 88 -18.62 8.53 -1.86
N PHE A 89 -18.48 7.26 -1.47
CA PHE A 89 -19.31 6.17 -1.97
C PHE A 89 -20.80 6.39 -1.64
N ILE A 90 -21.14 6.82 -0.41
CA ILE A 90 -22.53 7.16 -0.05
C ILE A 90 -23.05 8.28 -0.94
N ARG A 91 -22.23 9.30 -1.24
CA ARG A 91 -22.63 10.42 -2.11
C ARG A 91 -22.94 9.97 -3.54
N THR A 92 -22.32 8.90 -4.06
CA THR A 92 -22.64 8.39 -5.40
C THR A 92 -23.99 7.64 -5.45
N LEU A 93 -24.49 7.18 -4.30
CA LEU A 93 -25.77 6.47 -4.21
C LEU A 93 -26.97 7.41 -4.01
N LYS A 94 -26.72 8.65 -3.54
CA LYS A 94 -27.78 9.65 -3.44
C LYS A 94 -28.14 10.13 -4.84
N THR A 95 -29.33 9.74 -5.31
CA THR A 95 -29.97 10.34 -6.48
C THR A 95 -30.07 11.85 -6.28
N LYS A 96 -29.79 12.63 -7.32
CA LYS A 96 -30.18 14.04 -7.33
C LYS A 96 -31.71 14.06 -7.26
N ASP A 97 -32.26 14.58 -6.17
CA ASP A 97 -33.67 14.97 -6.10
C ASP A 97 -34.00 16.00 -7.19
#